data_AF-A0A081A4D2-F1
#
_entry.id   AF-A0A081A4D2-F1
#
_cell.length_a   1.000
_cell.length_b   1.000
_cell.length_c   1.000
_cell.angle_alpha   90.00
_cell.angle_beta   90.00
_cell.angle_gamma   90.00
#
_symmetry.space_group_name_H-M   'P 1'
#
loop_
_entity.id
_entity.type
_entity.pdbx_description
1 polymer ?
#
loop_
_entity_poly.entity_id
_entity_poly.type
_entity_poly.pdbx_seq_one_letter_code
_entity_poly.pdbx_strand_id
1 'polypeptide(L)'
;MFQRRVIASANAVERVASNRQIRRKTRHPANLRALQRQPQEEVVVPPLKYEPTYVPEKVSFNGWSPAPEAPLPGLPFHVKRTAVGLQLPVYRDFRNGRTRVLTILRRYKGDEQELRDEMSKVCQGKEVIVRPGRLEVVGDHASDIRKWLVGLGF
;
A
#
# COMPACT_ATOMS: atom_id res chain seq x y z
N MET A 1 18.90 -38.23 -54.74
CA MET A 1 17.69 -37.71 -54.04
C MET A 1 18.15 -36.94 -52.80
N PHE A 2 18.09 -35.61 -52.83
CA PHE A 2 18.46 -34.79 -51.67
C PHE A 2 17.25 -34.60 -50.76
N GLN A 3 17.34 -35.08 -49.52
CA GLN A 3 16.33 -34.81 -48.49
C GLN A 3 16.43 -33.36 -48.02
N ARG A 4 15.42 -32.56 -48.30
CA ARG A 4 15.20 -31.28 -47.62
C ARG A 4 14.64 -31.57 -46.23
N ARG A 5 15.47 -31.42 -45.19
CA ARG A 5 15.00 -31.21 -43.83
C ARG A 5 14.79 -29.73 -43.63
N VAL A 6 13.55 -29.31 -43.47
CA VAL A 6 13.19 -27.96 -42.99
C VAL A 6 12.79 -28.11 -41.53
N ILE A 7 13.64 -27.66 -40.62
CA ILE A 7 13.22 -27.36 -39.24
C ILE A 7 12.77 -25.91 -39.27
N ALA A 8 11.46 -25.70 -39.48
CA ALA A 8 10.79 -24.45 -39.14
C ALA A 8 10.07 -24.72 -37.81
N SER A 9 10.29 -23.97 -36.73
CA SER A 9 10.20 -22.51 -36.60
C SER A 9 10.80 -22.18 -35.22
N ALA A 10 11.76 -21.26 -35.06
CA ALA A 10 11.62 -19.80 -35.04
C ALA A 10 10.30 -19.32 -34.38
N ASN A 11 10.39 -18.82 -33.15
CA ASN A 11 9.31 -18.29 -32.32
C ASN A 11 8.55 -19.33 -31.48
N ALA A 12 9.15 -19.70 -30.35
CA ALA A 12 8.38 -19.92 -29.15
C ALA A 12 7.73 -18.57 -28.76
N VAL A 13 6.62 -18.24 -29.43
CA VAL A 13 5.72 -17.18 -28.99
C VAL A 13 5.31 -17.60 -27.59
N GLU A 14 5.78 -16.89 -26.56
CA GLU A 14 5.23 -17.00 -25.22
C GLU A 14 3.71 -16.90 -25.37
N ARG A 15 3.01 -18.02 -25.17
CA ARG A 15 1.57 -18.07 -25.32
C ARG A 15 0.99 -17.19 -24.23
N VAL A 16 0.76 -15.92 -24.53
CA VAL A 16 -0.05 -15.03 -23.73
C VAL A 16 -1.40 -15.73 -23.60
N ALA A 17 -1.68 -16.30 -22.43
CA ALA A 17 -2.90 -17.04 -22.21
C ALA A 17 -4.08 -16.11 -22.51
N SER A 18 -5.02 -16.56 -23.33
CA SER A 18 -6.18 -15.73 -23.65
C SER A 18 -6.95 -15.38 -22.37
N ASN A 19 -7.63 -14.23 -22.32
CA ASN A 19 -8.44 -13.84 -21.16
C ASN A 19 -9.45 -14.94 -20.76
N ARG A 20 -9.95 -15.72 -21.72
CA ARG A 20 -10.79 -16.90 -21.48
C ARG A 20 -10.03 -18.00 -20.73
N GLN A 21 -8.81 -18.33 -21.14
CA GLN A 21 -7.95 -19.32 -20.46
C GLN A 21 -7.57 -18.86 -19.06
N ILE A 22 -7.22 -17.58 -18.87
CA ILE A 22 -6.93 -17.00 -17.56
C ILE A 22 -8.14 -17.17 -16.64
N ARG A 23 -9.33 -16.73 -17.06
CA ARG A 23 -10.58 -16.86 -16.27
C ARG A 23 -10.90 -18.31 -15.94
N ARG A 24 -10.74 -19.23 -16.88
CA ARG A 24 -10.97 -20.67 -16.65
C ARG A 24 -10.04 -21.22 -15.58
N LYS A 25 -8.78 -20.78 -15.52
CA LYS A 25 -7.82 -21.20 -14.49
C LYS A 25 -8.05 -20.48 -13.15
N THR A 26 -8.18 -19.16 -13.14
CA THR A 26 -8.25 -18.39 -11.89
C THR A 26 -9.60 -18.48 -11.19
N ARG A 27 -10.70 -18.62 -11.94
CA ARG A 27 -12.06 -18.66 -11.38
C ARG A 27 -12.63 -20.08 -11.27
N HIS A 28 -11.83 -21.11 -11.52
CA HIS A 28 -12.29 -22.48 -11.35
C HIS A 28 -12.60 -22.75 -9.87
N PRO A 29 -13.77 -23.32 -9.52
CA PRO A 29 -14.15 -23.52 -8.11
C PRO A 29 -13.15 -24.38 -7.35
N ALA A 30 -12.52 -25.36 -8.01
CA ALA A 30 -11.47 -26.18 -7.39
C ALA A 30 -10.24 -25.36 -6.97
N ASN A 31 -9.83 -24.38 -7.79
CA ASN A 31 -8.68 -23.53 -7.49
C ASN A 31 -9.01 -22.51 -6.41
N LEU A 32 -10.23 -21.97 -6.42
CA LEU A 32 -10.71 -21.09 -5.35
C LEU A 32 -10.77 -21.83 -4.00
N ARG A 33 -11.27 -23.07 -3.99
CA ARG A 33 -11.27 -23.92 -2.78
C ARG A 33 -9.86 -24.25 -2.32
N ALA A 34 -8.93 -24.52 -3.25
CA ALA A 34 -7.54 -24.78 -2.91
C ALA A 34 -6.86 -23.54 -2.31
N LEU A 35 -7.07 -22.35 -2.89
CA LEU A 35 -6.61 -21.06 -2.35
C LEU A 35 -7.19 -20.79 -0.95
N GLN A 36 -8.47 -21.07 -0.74
CA GLN A 36 -9.11 -20.89 0.56
C GLN A 36 -8.62 -21.88 1.62
N ARG A 37 -8.19 -23.09 1.21
CA ARG A 37 -7.58 -24.07 2.11
C ARG A 37 -6.13 -23.75 2.48
N GLN A 38 -5.46 -22.88 1.73
CA GLN A 38 -4.11 -22.47 2.12
C GLN A 38 -4.20 -21.78 3.47
N PRO A 39 -3.40 -22.21 4.46
CA PRO A 39 -3.40 -21.56 5.77
C PRO A 39 -3.00 -20.11 5.55
N GLN A 40 -3.91 -19.18 5.83
CA GLN A 40 -3.56 -17.78 5.91
C GLN A 40 -2.85 -17.60 7.22
N GLU A 41 -1.59 -17.19 7.17
CA GLU A 41 -0.87 -16.75 8.35
C GLU A 41 -1.60 -15.52 8.90
N GLU A 42 -2.37 -15.73 9.97
CA GLU A 42 -2.99 -14.63 10.69
C GLU A 42 -1.88 -13.83 11.37
N VAL A 43 -1.46 -12.75 10.72
CA VAL A 43 -0.53 -11.80 11.34
C VAL A 43 -1.29 -11.13 12.49
N VAL A 44 -0.97 -11.53 13.73
CA VAL A 44 -1.51 -10.90 14.93
C VAL A 44 -0.88 -9.51 15.04
N VAL A 45 -1.57 -8.51 14.52
CA VAL A 45 -1.13 -7.11 14.59
C VAL A 45 -1.51 -6.57 15.98
N PRO A 46 -0.56 -6.00 16.74
CA PRO A 46 -0.87 -5.38 18.02
C PRO A 46 -1.78 -4.15 17.82
N PRO A 47 -2.62 -3.81 18.82
CA PRO A 47 -3.49 -2.65 18.72
C PRO A 47 -2.69 -1.34 18.60
N LEU A 48 -3.33 -0.35 17.96
CA LEU A 48 -2.79 1.01 17.85
C LEU A 48 -2.67 1.62 19.25
N LYS A 49 -1.55 2.31 19.52
CA LYS A 49 -1.39 3.07 20.76
C LYS A 49 -2.22 4.36 20.72
N TYR A 50 -2.36 4.93 19.51
CA TYR A 50 -3.10 6.16 19.28
C TYR A 50 -4.29 5.90 18.36
N GLU A 51 -5.49 5.89 18.95
CA GLU A 51 -6.72 5.64 18.21
C GLU A 51 -7.19 6.89 17.43
N PRO A 52 -7.56 6.73 16.14
CA PRO A 52 -8.09 7.83 15.34
C PRO A 52 -9.47 8.25 15.87
N THR A 53 -9.55 9.46 16.44
CA THR A 53 -10.78 9.99 17.03
C THR A 53 -11.53 10.92 16.07
N TYR A 54 -10.82 11.62 15.20
CA TYR A 54 -11.41 12.62 14.31
C TYR A 54 -12.05 11.98 13.06
N VAL A 55 -13.28 12.39 12.75
CA VAL A 55 -13.95 12.04 11.51
C VAL A 55 -14.24 13.33 10.73
N PRO A 56 -13.63 13.53 9.55
CA PRO A 56 -13.85 14.74 8.77
C PRO A 56 -15.27 14.77 8.19
N GLU A 57 -15.92 15.94 8.25
CA GLU A 57 -17.24 16.12 7.62
C GLU A 57 -17.19 16.01 6.09
N LYS A 58 -16.09 16.49 5.49
CA LYS A 58 -15.90 16.56 4.04
C LYS A 58 -14.60 15.85 3.65
N VAL A 59 -14.74 14.83 2.82
CA VAL A 59 -13.61 14.15 2.16
C VAL A 59 -13.84 14.22 0.67
N SER A 60 -12.90 14.82 -0.05
CA SER A 60 -12.94 14.87 -1.51
C SER A 60 -12.54 13.52 -2.13
N PHE A 61 -12.82 13.36 -3.42
CA PHE A 61 -12.43 12.16 -4.17
C PHE A 61 -10.91 11.87 -4.15
N ASN A 62 -10.07 12.92 -4.13
CA ASN A 62 -8.62 12.76 -4.04
C ASN A 62 -8.10 12.54 -2.60
N GLY A 63 -8.99 12.35 -1.64
CA GLY A 63 -8.64 12.09 -0.23
C GLY A 63 -8.15 13.32 0.53
N TRP A 64 -8.51 14.52 0.06
CA TRP A 64 -8.31 15.75 0.82
C TRP A 64 -9.44 15.92 1.85
N SER A 65 -9.07 16.32 3.05
CA SER A 65 -9.98 16.69 4.15
C SER A 65 -9.41 17.94 4.83
N PRO A 66 -10.19 18.82 5.44
CA PRO A 66 -9.63 19.89 6.26
C PRO A 66 -8.97 19.33 7.53
N ALA A 67 -7.88 19.95 7.96
CA ALA A 67 -7.31 19.67 9.29
C ALA A 67 -8.28 20.19 10.36
N PRO A 68 -8.51 19.44 11.45
CA PRO A 68 -9.33 19.92 12.56
C PRO A 68 -8.70 21.13 13.23
N GLU A 69 -9.52 21.94 13.88
CA GLU A 69 -9.08 23.10 14.65
C GLU A 69 -8.23 22.70 15.87
N ALA A 70 -8.56 21.56 16.48
CA ALA A 70 -7.82 20.96 17.58
C ALA A 70 -7.31 19.56 17.19
N PRO A 71 -6.01 19.37 16.90
CA PRO A 71 -5.44 18.04 16.73
C PRO A 71 -5.41 17.29 18.08
N LEU A 72 -5.31 15.96 18.03
CA LEU A 72 -5.20 15.14 19.24
C LEU A 72 -3.97 15.59 20.07
N PRO A 73 -4.16 16.02 21.33
CA PRO A 73 -3.06 16.47 22.17
C PRO A 73 -2.21 15.28 22.64
N GLY A 74 -0.92 15.52 22.88
CA GLY A 74 -0.04 14.52 23.49
C GLY A 74 0.59 13.51 22.53
N LEU A 75 0.46 13.69 21.21
CA LEU A 75 1.18 12.86 20.24
C LEU A 75 2.68 13.22 20.22
N PRO A 76 3.59 12.23 20.26
CA PRO A 76 5.04 12.45 20.26
C PRO A 76 5.59 12.79 18.88
N PHE A 77 4.76 12.67 17.83
CA PHE A 77 5.08 13.02 16.46
C PHE A 77 4.00 13.91 15.86
N HIS A 78 4.39 14.65 14.82
CA HIS A 78 3.50 15.54 14.09
C HIS A 78 3.80 15.50 12.60
N VAL A 79 2.76 15.37 11.77
CA VAL A 79 2.88 15.36 10.31
C VAL A 79 2.39 16.67 9.73
N LYS A 80 3.25 17.37 8.99
CA LYS A 80 2.89 18.62 8.33
C LYS A 80 2.31 18.38 6.94
N ARG A 81 1.18 19.02 6.67
CA ARG A 81 0.58 19.07 5.33
C ARG A 81 1.46 19.79 4.31
N THR A 82 1.18 19.55 3.04
CA THR A 82 1.86 20.24 1.94
C THR A 82 1.51 21.73 1.93
N ALA A 83 2.48 22.58 1.60
CA ALA A 83 2.24 24.03 1.53
C ALA A 83 1.21 24.38 0.44
N VAL A 84 1.27 23.66 -0.68
CA VAL A 84 0.30 23.77 -1.78
C VAL A 84 -0.78 22.71 -1.59
N GLY A 85 -2.04 23.13 -1.57
CA GLY A 85 -3.21 22.25 -1.52
C GLY A 85 -3.47 21.58 -0.17
N LEU A 86 -2.63 21.83 0.86
CA LEU A 86 -2.83 21.34 2.23
C LEU A 86 -3.13 19.83 2.29
N GLN A 87 -2.47 19.03 1.46
CA GLN A 87 -2.64 17.57 1.42
C GLN A 87 -1.73 16.88 2.43
N LEU A 88 -2.13 15.68 2.85
CA LEU A 88 -1.26 14.81 3.62
C LEU A 88 -0.07 14.35 2.75
N PRO A 89 1.17 14.36 3.28
CA PRO A 89 2.39 14.03 2.55
C PRO A 89 2.59 12.51 2.37
N VAL A 90 1.57 11.81 1.90
CA VAL A 90 1.53 10.36 1.66
C VAL A 90 1.49 10.09 0.17
N TYR A 91 2.54 9.46 -0.35
CA TYR A 91 2.76 9.25 -1.78
C TYR A 91 2.84 7.77 -2.13
N ARG A 92 2.41 7.44 -3.34
CA ARG A 92 2.66 6.13 -3.96
C ARG A 92 3.86 6.27 -4.89
N ASP A 93 4.83 5.37 -4.76
CA ASP A 93 5.99 5.28 -5.65
C ASP A 93 5.95 3.92 -6.38
N PHE A 94 5.94 3.98 -7.71
CA PHE A 94 5.86 2.81 -8.58
C PHE A 94 7.22 2.58 -9.22
N ARG A 95 7.83 1.43 -8.93
CA ARG A 95 9.14 1.03 -9.46
C ARG A 95 9.02 -0.22 -10.34
N ASN A 96 10.08 -0.51 -11.09
CA ASN A 96 10.22 -1.72 -11.92
C ASN A 96 9.01 -1.94 -12.85
N GLY A 97 8.58 -0.91 -13.58
CA GLY A 97 7.44 -1.03 -14.48
C GLY A 97 6.10 -1.31 -13.77
N ARG A 98 5.88 -0.74 -12.57
CA ARG A 98 4.69 -0.92 -11.70
C ARG A 98 4.55 -2.28 -11.02
N THR A 99 5.57 -3.14 -11.10
CA THR A 99 5.58 -4.41 -10.36
C THR A 99 5.87 -4.23 -8.87
N ARG A 100 6.58 -3.15 -8.50
CA ARG A 100 6.84 -2.80 -7.10
C ARG A 100 6.14 -1.50 -6.76
N VAL A 101 5.25 -1.56 -5.78
CA VAL A 101 4.56 -0.39 -5.22
C VAL A 101 5.10 -0.13 -3.83
N LEU A 102 5.45 1.12 -3.56
CA LEU A 102 5.86 1.63 -2.26
C LEU A 102 4.89 2.72 -1.83
N THR A 103 4.59 2.77 -0.53
CA THR A 103 3.93 3.92 0.07
C THR A 103 4.96 4.69 0.89
N ILE A 104 5.02 6.01 0.69
CA ILE A 104 6.03 6.89 1.27
C ILE A 104 5.34 7.98 2.08
N LEU A 105 5.70 8.11 3.36
CA LEU A 105 5.29 9.21 4.23
C LEU A 105 6.46 10.21 4.40
N ARG A 106 6.18 11.51 4.26
CA ARG A 106 7.19 12.58 4.42
C ARG A 106 6.73 13.64 5.43
N ARG A 107 7.60 14.61 5.73
CA ARG A 107 7.27 15.83 6.52
C ARG A 107 6.75 15.56 7.94
N TYR A 108 7.22 14.51 8.58
CA TYR A 108 7.02 14.30 10.01
C TYR A 108 8.09 15.01 10.83
N LYS A 109 7.77 15.27 12.09
CA LYS A 109 8.66 15.79 13.15
C LYS A 109 8.33 15.07 14.46
N GLY A 110 9.27 15.04 15.40
CA GLY A 110 9.10 14.38 16.70
C GLY A 110 9.70 12.98 16.70
N ASP A 111 9.13 12.06 17.48
CA ASP A 111 9.60 10.70 17.63
C ASP A 111 9.33 9.86 16.36
N GLU A 112 10.42 9.57 15.63
CA GLU A 112 10.38 8.80 14.39
C GLU A 112 10.16 7.30 14.63
N GLN A 113 10.67 6.76 15.73
CA GLN A 113 10.55 5.33 16.03
C GLN A 113 9.10 5.01 16.36
N GLU A 114 8.47 5.86 17.16
CA GLU A 114 7.07 5.69 17.53
C GLU A 114 6.12 5.85 16.33
N LEU A 115 6.38 6.83 15.45
CA LEU A 115 5.63 6.97 14.21
C LEU A 115 5.79 5.74 13.29
N ARG A 116 7.01 5.20 13.18
CA ARG A 116 7.30 4.01 12.39
C ARG A 116 6.53 2.79 12.90
N ASP A 117 6.56 2.56 14.21
CA ASP A 117 5.92 1.40 14.83
C ASP A 117 4.40 1.47 14.69
N GLU A 118 3.79 2.63 14.91
CA GLU A 118 2.36 2.83 14.71
C GLU A 118 1.98 2.71 13.22
N MET A 119 2.79 3.27 12.31
CA MET A 119 2.57 3.12 10.87
C MET A 119 2.64 1.65 10.43
N SER A 120 3.51 0.84 11.03
CA SER A 120 3.59 -0.60 10.76
C SER A 120 2.29 -1.32 11.12
N LYS A 121 1.69 -0.98 12.27
CA LYS A 121 0.40 -1.53 12.70
C LYS A 121 -0.72 -1.19 11.71
N VAL A 122 -0.78 0.06 11.26
CA VAL A 122 -1.74 0.51 10.23
C VAL A 122 -1.54 -0.25 8.92
N CYS A 123 -0.29 -0.58 8.58
CA CYS A 123 0.06 -1.35 7.40
C CYS A 123 0.02 -2.87 7.60
N GLN A 124 -0.82 -3.39 8.51
CA GLN A 124 -1.00 -4.82 8.76
C GLN A 124 0.27 -5.53 9.26
N GLY A 125 1.09 -4.84 10.07
CA GLY A 125 2.34 -5.38 10.61
C GLY A 125 3.49 -5.45 9.59
N LYS A 126 3.36 -4.79 8.43
CA LYS A 126 4.44 -4.75 7.44
C LYS A 126 5.61 -3.92 7.92
N GLU A 127 6.81 -4.32 7.51
CA GLU A 127 8.03 -3.59 7.83
C GLU A 127 8.03 -2.19 7.21
N VAL A 128 8.16 -1.18 8.08
CA VAL A 128 8.36 0.22 7.69
C VAL A 128 9.85 0.52 7.78
N ILE A 129 10.43 0.95 6.67
CA ILE A 129 11.84 1.28 6.54
C ILE A 129 12.01 2.78 6.74
N VAL A 130 12.86 3.14 7.70
CA VAL A 130 13.28 4.52 7.95
C VAL A 130 14.32 4.93 6.91
N ARG A 131 14.08 6.05 6.24
CA ARG A 131 15.03 6.71 5.32
C ARG A 131 15.17 8.19 5.72
N PRO A 132 16.26 8.87 5.33
CA PRO A 132 16.42 10.28 5.64
C PRO A 132 15.22 11.13 5.18
N GLY A 133 14.45 11.64 6.14
CA GLY A 133 13.27 12.49 5.93
C GLY A 133 12.04 11.80 5.33
N ARG A 134 11.98 10.46 5.33
CA ARG A 134 10.80 9.71 4.86
C ARG A 134 10.71 8.30 5.44
N LEU A 135 9.49 7.81 5.64
CA LEU A 135 9.19 6.42 5.95
C LEU A 135 8.68 5.71 4.69
N GLU A 136 9.15 4.49 4.44
CA GLU A 136 8.76 3.69 3.28
C GLU A 136 8.18 2.35 3.71
N VAL A 137 7.07 1.93 3.10
CA VAL A 137 6.48 0.60 3.29
C VAL A 137 6.18 -0.04 1.93
N VAL A 138 6.38 -1.36 1.84
CA VAL A 138 6.08 -2.11 0.61
C VAL A 138 4.58 -2.39 0.50
N GLY A 139 3.99 -2.00 -0.63
CA GLY A 139 2.56 -2.13 -0.91
C GLY A 139 1.86 -0.79 -1.04
N ASP A 140 0.61 -0.83 -1.51
CA ASP A 140 -0.27 0.32 -1.57
C ASP A 140 -1.09 0.42 -0.28
N HIS A 141 -0.61 1.26 0.64
CA HIS A 141 -1.24 1.56 1.94
C HIS A 141 -1.61 3.04 2.05
N ALA A 142 -1.60 3.75 0.92
CA ALA A 142 -1.71 5.20 0.93
C ALA A 142 -3.06 5.67 1.49
N SER A 143 -4.14 4.92 1.21
CA SER A 143 -5.48 5.23 1.74
C SER A 143 -5.59 4.96 3.23
N ASP A 144 -5.03 3.85 3.72
CA ASP A 144 -5.08 3.47 5.13
C ASP A 144 -4.30 4.47 5.99
N ILE A 145 -3.08 4.80 5.55
CA ILE A 145 -2.24 5.80 6.23
C ILE A 145 -2.90 7.18 6.22
N ARG A 146 -3.49 7.61 5.09
CA ARG A 146 -4.22 8.88 5.05
C ARG A 146 -5.39 8.88 6.02
N LYS A 147 -6.21 7.82 6.03
CA LYS A 147 -7.36 7.71 6.93
C LYS A 147 -6.91 7.78 8.40
N TRP A 148 -5.84 7.09 8.74
CA TRP A 148 -5.27 7.12 10.09
C TRP A 148 -4.76 8.51 10.47
N LEU A 149 -3.93 9.14 9.62
CA LEU A 149 -3.40 10.49 9.89
C LEU A 149 -4.50 11.56 9.99
N VAL A 150 -5.52 11.47 9.13
CA VAL A 150 -6.71 12.30 9.26
C VAL A 150 -7.37 12.05 10.61
N GLY A 151 -7.56 10.80 11.01
CA GLY A 151 -8.17 10.46 12.29
C GLY A 151 -7.39 10.92 13.52
N LEU A 152 -6.06 11.08 13.39
CA LEU A 152 -5.22 11.71 14.41
C LEU A 152 -5.32 13.26 14.42
N GLY A 153 -5.92 13.83 13.38
CA GLY A 153 -6.12 15.27 13.24
C GLY A 153 -4.98 16.00 12.53
N PHE A 154 -4.23 15.32 11.66
CA PHE A 154 -3.16 15.93 10.86
C PHE A 154 -3.61 16.46 9.49
#